data_AF-A0A8F1SAR4-F1
#
_entry.id   AF-A0A8F1SAR4-F1
#
_cell.length_a   1.000
_cell.length_b   1.000
_cell.length_c   1.000
_cell.angle_alpha   90.00
_cell.angle_beta   90.00
_cell.angle_gamma   90.00
#
_symmetry.space_group_name_H-M   'P 1'
#
loop_
_entity.id
_entity.type
_entity.pdbx_description
1 polymer ?
#
loop_
_entity_poly.entity_id
_entity_poly.type
_entity_poly.pdbx_seq_one_letter_code
_entity_poly.pdbx_strand_id
1 'polypeptide(L)'
;MAALMTSDHDDTDRLAIEITECKHMGISVLSLDVNESFVEFAVVPNENKIRFGMSAVKGVGVVAVPVEEVLRAREDGPFTSVEDFVRRVSTSKFARKAWESFIKSGAFDDMGDRSDLLFNLDSITSFASKLQKEAASGADQFVWNVGWR
;
A
#
# COMPACT_ATOMS: atom_id res chain seq x y z
N MET A 1 -19.69 -7.23 -10.40
CA MET A 1 -18.65 -6.22 -10.67
C MET A 1 -17.33 -6.58 -10.02
N ALA A 2 -17.18 -6.62 -8.67
CA ALA A 2 -15.87 -6.87 -8.04
C ALA A 2 -15.10 -8.10 -8.58
N ALA A 3 -15.75 -9.26 -8.72
CA ALA A 3 -15.10 -10.46 -9.25
C ALA A 3 -14.64 -10.33 -10.72
N LEU A 4 -15.36 -9.55 -11.54
CA LEU A 4 -15.01 -9.27 -12.94
C LEU A 4 -13.80 -8.32 -13.01
N MET A 5 -13.82 -7.27 -12.17
CA MET A 5 -12.69 -6.35 -12.04
C MET A 5 -11.41 -7.04 -11.56
N THR A 6 -11.56 -8.06 -10.73
CA THR A 6 -10.44 -8.92 -10.33
C THR A 6 -9.96 -9.81 -11.47
N SER A 7 -10.84 -10.33 -12.35
CA SER A 7 -10.39 -11.18 -13.46
C SER A 7 -9.65 -10.41 -14.54
N ASP A 8 -10.05 -9.15 -14.77
CA ASP A 8 -9.56 -8.33 -15.87
C ASP A 8 -8.60 -7.23 -15.37
N HIS A 9 -8.06 -7.38 -14.15
CA HIS A 9 -7.27 -6.35 -13.46
C HIS A 9 -5.94 -6.00 -14.14
N ASP A 10 -5.43 -6.90 -14.98
CA ASP A 10 -4.22 -6.76 -15.80
C ASP A 10 -4.49 -6.07 -17.14
N ASP A 11 -5.73 -6.09 -17.63
CA ASP A 11 -6.19 -5.34 -18.80
C ASP A 11 -6.74 -3.97 -18.38
N THR A 12 -5.87 -2.95 -18.42
CA THR A 12 -6.24 -1.60 -17.98
C THR A 12 -7.37 -0.97 -18.79
N ASP A 13 -7.53 -1.36 -20.06
CA ASP A 13 -8.57 -0.80 -20.92
C ASP A 13 -9.93 -1.38 -20.54
N ARG A 14 -9.99 -2.70 -20.30
CA ARG A 14 -11.20 -3.35 -19.77
C ARG A 14 -11.55 -2.87 -18.38
N LEU A 15 -10.58 -2.79 -17.47
CA LEU A 15 -10.82 -2.31 -16.12
C LEU A 15 -11.41 -0.88 -16.12
N ALA A 16 -10.96 -0.01 -17.03
CA ALA A 16 -11.53 1.33 -17.17
C ALA A 16 -13.00 1.32 -17.65
N ILE A 17 -13.35 0.42 -18.56
CA ILE A 17 -14.73 0.20 -19.00
C ILE A 17 -15.58 -0.28 -17.82
N GLU A 18 -15.10 -1.26 -17.06
CA GLU A 18 -15.82 -1.82 -15.92
C GLU A 18 -16.04 -0.83 -14.78
N ILE A 19 -15.06 0.05 -14.51
CA ILE A 19 -15.21 1.16 -13.56
C ILE A 19 -16.30 2.13 -14.04
N THR A 20 -16.35 2.40 -15.35
CA THR A 20 -17.39 3.26 -15.95
C THR A 20 -18.77 2.62 -15.81
N GLU A 21 -18.87 1.31 -16.04
CA GLU A 21 -20.12 0.57 -15.85
C GLU A 21 -20.56 0.54 -14.39
N CYS A 22 -19.64 0.37 -13.44
CA CYS A 22 -19.96 0.52 -12.01
C CYS A 22 -20.62 1.87 -11.73
N LYS A 23 -20.06 2.95 -12.30
CA LYS A 23 -20.63 4.29 -12.16
C LYS A 23 -22.03 4.41 -12.77
N HIS A 24 -22.28 3.81 -13.94
CA HIS A 24 -23.62 3.76 -14.55
C HIS A 24 -24.63 2.98 -13.71
N MET A 25 -24.17 1.93 -13.01
CA MET A 25 -24.97 1.12 -12.10
C MET A 25 -25.18 1.77 -10.72
N GLY A 26 -24.61 2.95 -10.47
CA GLY A 26 -24.64 3.61 -9.16
C GLY A 26 -23.75 2.93 -8.10
N ILE A 27 -22.81 2.09 -8.52
CA ILE A 27 -21.80 1.46 -7.66
C ILE A 27 -20.58 2.37 -7.61
N SER A 28 -20.22 2.84 -6.42
CA SER A 28 -19.02 3.67 -6.26
C SER A 28 -17.77 2.79 -6.15
N VAL A 29 -16.77 3.06 -6.98
CA VAL A 29 -15.44 2.43 -6.85
C VAL A 29 -14.57 3.38 -6.04
N LEU A 30 -14.28 3.00 -4.80
CA LEU A 30 -13.41 3.74 -3.88
C LEU A 30 -11.95 3.56 -4.30
N SER A 31 -11.12 4.58 -4.03
CA SER A 31 -9.68 4.54 -4.22
C SER A 31 -9.01 3.45 -3.38
N LEU A 32 -7.76 3.16 -3.73
CA LEU A 32 -6.92 2.30 -2.91
C LEU A 32 -6.74 2.91 -1.52
N ASP A 33 -6.62 2.05 -0.50
CA ASP A 33 -6.38 2.46 0.88
C ASP A 33 -5.52 1.39 1.57
N VAL A 34 -4.38 1.77 2.15
CA VAL A 34 -3.50 0.80 2.82
C VAL A 34 -4.17 0.11 4.03
N ASN A 35 -5.15 0.75 4.66
CA ASN A 35 -5.87 0.22 5.80
C ASN A 35 -7.07 -0.64 5.41
N GLU A 36 -7.70 -0.38 4.27
CA GLU A 36 -8.96 -1.05 3.90
C GLU A 36 -8.87 -1.95 2.66
N SER A 37 -7.98 -1.67 1.70
CA SER A 37 -7.89 -2.46 0.48
C SER A 37 -7.35 -3.87 0.75
N PHE A 38 -7.81 -4.83 -0.06
CA PHE A 38 -7.27 -6.18 -0.11
C PHE A 38 -6.39 -6.35 -1.35
N VAL A 39 -5.86 -7.56 -1.56
CA VAL A 39 -5.15 -7.90 -2.79
C VAL A 39 -6.04 -7.63 -4.00
N GLU A 40 -7.25 -8.16 -3.98
CA GLU A 40 -8.24 -8.10 -5.05
C GLU A 40 -9.30 -7.01 -4.79
N PHE A 41 -10.13 -6.72 -5.80
CA PHE A 41 -11.30 -5.86 -5.60
C PHE A 41 -12.26 -6.49 -4.60
N ALA A 42 -12.74 -5.69 -3.65
CA ALA A 42 -13.61 -6.16 -2.57
C ALA A 42 -14.88 -5.32 -2.47
N VAL A 43 -15.99 -5.96 -2.10
CA VAL A 43 -17.24 -5.27 -1.78
C VAL A 43 -17.15 -4.69 -0.38
N VAL A 44 -17.51 -3.41 -0.21
CA VAL A 44 -17.59 -2.80 1.12
C VAL A 44 -18.88 -3.30 1.81
N PRO A 45 -18.79 -3.95 2.99
CA PRO A 45 -19.97 -4.53 3.65
C PRO A 45 -21.05 -3.48 3.90
N ASN A 46 -22.30 -3.84 3.58
CA ASN A 46 -23.49 -2.98 3.77
C ASN A 46 -23.49 -1.67 2.96
N GLU A 47 -22.60 -1.53 1.97
CA GLU A 47 -22.53 -0.36 1.11
C GLU A 47 -22.57 -0.77 -0.37
N ASN A 48 -23.15 0.08 -1.24
CA ASN A 48 -23.10 -0.14 -2.69
C ASN A 48 -21.77 0.35 -3.27
N LYS A 49 -20.66 -0.14 -2.71
CA LYS A 49 -19.31 0.31 -3.03
C LYS A 49 -18.36 -0.85 -3.21
N ILE A 50 -17.38 -0.64 -4.09
CA ILE A 50 -16.26 -1.56 -4.32
C ILE A 50 -14.99 -0.82 -3.94
N ARG A 51 -14.14 -1.45 -3.13
CA ARG A 51 -12.81 -0.95 -2.80
C ARG A 51 -11.81 -1.47 -3.83
N PHE A 52 -10.95 -0.59 -4.33
CA PHE A 52 -9.90 -0.94 -5.29
C PHE A 52 -8.94 -1.98 -4.71
N GLY A 53 -8.57 -2.98 -5.52
CA GLY A 53 -7.60 -4.02 -5.14
C GLY A 53 -6.15 -3.54 -5.30
N MET A 54 -5.27 -3.88 -4.36
CA MET A 54 -3.85 -3.51 -4.39
C MET A 54 -3.11 -4.11 -5.60
N SER A 55 -3.51 -5.28 -6.09
CA SER A 55 -2.88 -5.94 -7.25
C SER A 55 -3.22 -5.26 -8.59
N ALA A 56 -4.31 -4.49 -8.64
CA ALA A 56 -4.75 -3.76 -9.83
C ALA A 56 -3.99 -2.44 -10.04
N VAL A 57 -3.09 -2.08 -9.12
CA VAL A 57 -2.28 -0.87 -9.22
C VAL A 57 -1.19 -1.05 -10.28
N LYS A 58 -1.24 -0.22 -11.32
CA LYS A 58 -0.26 -0.27 -12.41
C LYS A 58 1.18 -0.10 -11.90
N GLY A 59 2.04 -1.01 -12.32
CA GLY A 59 3.47 -0.98 -11.99
C GLY A 59 3.86 -1.67 -10.68
N VAL A 60 2.89 -2.23 -9.96
CA VAL A 60 3.09 -3.02 -8.73
C VAL A 60 3.25 -4.50 -9.08
N GLY A 61 2.49 -5.01 -10.06
CA GLY A 61 2.58 -6.41 -10.54
C GLY A 61 1.61 -7.35 -9.81
N VAL A 62 1.24 -8.47 -10.44
CA VAL A 62 0.13 -9.35 -10.02
C VAL A 62 0.40 -10.08 -8.69
N VAL A 63 1.67 -10.33 -8.35
CA VAL A 63 2.10 -10.97 -7.09
C VAL A 63 3.24 -10.15 -6.49
N ALA A 64 2.91 -8.95 -6.05
CA ALA A 64 3.92 -7.99 -5.68
C ALA A 64 4.26 -8.08 -4.19
N VAL A 65 5.51 -8.42 -3.92
CA VAL A 65 6.21 -8.20 -2.64
C VAL A 65 5.74 -6.96 -1.85
N PRO A 66 5.50 -5.78 -2.45
CA PRO A 66 4.94 -4.62 -1.73
C PRO A 66 3.52 -4.86 -1.16
N VAL A 67 2.62 -5.55 -1.85
CA VAL A 67 1.26 -5.83 -1.34
C VAL A 67 1.33 -6.75 -0.13
N GLU A 68 2.08 -7.85 -0.24
CA GLU A 68 2.28 -8.80 0.86
C GLU A 68 2.89 -8.11 2.09
N GLU A 69 3.86 -7.22 1.87
CA GLU A 69 4.49 -6.48 2.97
C GLU A 69 3.52 -5.51 3.65
N VAL A 70 2.65 -4.83 2.89
CA VAL A 70 1.61 -3.96 3.47
C VAL A 70 0.61 -4.77 4.29
N LEU A 71 0.13 -5.89 3.76
CA LEU A 71 -0.82 -6.76 4.45
C LEU A 71 -0.21 -7.36 5.72
N ARG A 72 1.04 -7.85 5.66
CA ARG A 72 1.80 -8.34 6.82
C ARG A 72 1.93 -7.25 7.87
N ALA A 73 2.38 -6.07 7.47
CA ALA A 73 2.58 -4.96 8.40
C ALA A 73 1.26 -4.56 9.07
N ARG A 74 0.14 -4.56 8.33
CA ARG A 74 -1.21 -4.23 8.82
C ARG A 74 -1.75 -5.21 9.87
N GLU A 75 -1.19 -6.41 10.01
CA GLU A 75 -1.57 -7.35 11.08
C GLU A 75 -1.36 -6.74 12.48
N ASP A 76 -0.39 -5.83 12.64
CA ASP A 76 -0.14 -5.09 13.89
C ASP A 76 -1.17 -3.95 14.14
N GLY A 77 -2.20 -3.82 13.29
CA GLY A 77 -3.25 -2.80 13.38
C GLY A 77 -3.26 -1.79 12.22
N PRO A 78 -4.20 -0.84 12.18
CA PRO A 78 -4.22 0.18 11.14
C PRO A 78 -2.97 1.07 11.21
N PHE A 79 -2.52 1.55 10.05
CA PHE A 79 -1.50 2.57 9.94
C PHE A 79 -2.09 3.92 10.37
N THR A 80 -1.43 4.59 11.29
CA THR A 80 -1.91 5.87 11.86
C THR A 80 -1.30 7.10 11.18
N SER A 81 -0.19 6.92 10.47
CA SER A 81 0.53 7.97 9.74
C SER A 81 1.50 7.37 8.73
N VAL A 82 2.03 8.20 7.83
CA VAL A 82 3.12 7.80 6.93
C VAL A 82 4.37 7.40 7.71
N GLU A 83 4.63 8.03 8.86
CA GLU A 83 5.75 7.68 9.74
C GLU A 83 5.57 6.26 10.32
N ASP A 84 4.38 5.93 10.79
CA ASP A 84 4.03 4.60 11.28
C ASP A 84 4.17 3.55 10.16
N PHE A 85 3.70 3.87 8.95
CA PHE A 85 3.86 3.02 7.77
C PHE A 85 5.34 2.71 7.47
N VAL A 86 6.22 3.71 7.39
CA VAL A 86 7.65 3.48 7.09
C VAL A 86 8.41 2.75 8.20
N ARG A 87 7.91 2.78 9.44
CA ARG A 87 8.47 2.01 10.56
C ARG A 87 8.16 0.51 10.46
N ARG A 88 6.99 0.16 9.91
CA ARG A 88 6.47 -1.21 9.86
C ARG A 88 6.75 -1.92 8.53
N VAL A 89 6.86 -1.17 7.45
CA VAL A 89 7.03 -1.67 6.07
C VAL A 89 8.50 -1.58 5.62
N SER A 90 9.08 -2.71 5.19
CA SER A 90 10.46 -2.75 4.71
C SER A 90 10.68 -1.92 3.44
N THR A 91 11.73 -1.09 3.39
CA THR A 91 12.05 -0.28 2.19
C THR A 91 12.54 -1.15 1.03
N SER A 92 13.12 -2.31 1.32
CA SER A 92 13.56 -3.27 0.29
C SER A 92 12.39 -3.96 -0.41
N LYS A 93 11.25 -4.10 0.29
CA LYS A 93 10.03 -4.73 -0.21
C LYS A 93 9.05 -3.73 -0.81
N PHE A 94 9.01 -2.52 -0.26
CA PHE A 94 8.17 -1.42 -0.72
C PHE A 94 9.04 -0.30 -1.33
N ALA A 95 9.51 -0.55 -2.55
CA ALA A 95 10.44 0.33 -3.27
C ALA A 95 9.76 1.61 -3.79
N ARG A 96 10.56 2.58 -4.28
CA ARG A 96 10.08 3.88 -4.78
C ARG A 96 8.92 3.78 -5.77
N LYS A 97 8.97 2.84 -6.71
CA LYS A 97 7.91 2.66 -7.70
C LYS A 97 6.57 2.27 -7.04
N ALA A 98 6.61 1.46 -5.99
CA ALA A 98 5.42 1.10 -5.22
C ALA A 98 4.85 2.34 -4.49
N TRP A 99 5.71 3.14 -3.86
CA TRP A 99 5.31 4.43 -3.28
C TRP A 99 4.59 5.33 -4.28
N GLU A 100 5.23 5.60 -5.42
CA GLU A 100 4.66 6.50 -6.43
C GLU A 100 3.30 5.99 -6.94
N SER A 101 3.18 4.69 -7.21
CA SER A 101 1.93 4.10 -7.67
C SER A 101 0.85 4.12 -6.58
N PHE A 102 1.17 3.73 -5.35
CA PHE A 102 0.21 3.72 -4.24
C PHE A 102 -0.27 5.13 -3.89
N ILE A 103 0.63 6.11 -3.79
CA ILE A 103 0.24 7.52 -3.56
C ILE A 103 -0.68 8.00 -4.69
N LYS A 104 -0.31 7.76 -5.96
CA LYS A 104 -1.15 8.17 -7.11
C LYS A 104 -2.51 7.47 -7.14
N SER A 105 -2.62 6.26 -6.61
CA SER A 105 -3.86 5.49 -6.48
C SER A 105 -4.70 5.83 -5.25
N GLY A 106 -4.20 6.68 -4.35
CA GLY A 106 -4.93 7.16 -3.17
C GLY A 106 -4.71 6.40 -1.89
N ALA A 107 -3.73 5.50 -1.86
CA ALA A 107 -3.50 4.58 -0.75
C ALA A 107 -3.28 5.26 0.61
N PHE A 108 -2.88 6.53 0.59
CA PHE A 108 -2.50 7.31 1.77
C PHE A 108 -3.36 8.58 1.94
N ASP A 109 -4.51 8.67 1.27
CA ASP A 109 -5.36 9.88 1.30
C ASP A 109 -5.80 10.27 2.71
N ASP A 110 -5.99 9.30 3.61
CA ASP A 110 -6.32 9.54 5.02
C ASP A 110 -5.14 10.05 5.85
N MET A 111 -3.92 10.04 5.30
CA MET A 111 -2.68 10.41 6.01
C MET A 111 -2.04 11.69 5.46
N GLY A 112 -2.46 12.18 4.31
CA GLY A 112 -1.96 13.44 3.75
C GLY A 112 -2.24 13.62 2.27
N ASP A 113 -1.98 14.83 1.79
CA ASP A 113 -2.19 15.20 0.39
C ASP A 113 -1.19 14.50 -0.54
N ARG A 114 -1.72 13.91 -1.62
CA ARG A 114 -0.90 13.15 -2.59
C ARG A 114 0.24 13.98 -3.18
N SER A 115 0.03 15.29 -3.42
CA SER A 115 1.06 16.20 -3.94
C SER A 115 2.24 16.31 -2.98
N ASP A 116 1.94 16.43 -1.69
CA ASP A 116 2.93 16.66 -0.65
C ASP A 116 3.71 15.37 -0.37
N LEU A 117 3.03 14.23 -0.38
CA LEU A 117 3.65 12.92 -0.27
C LEU A 117 4.59 12.61 -1.44
N LEU A 118 4.17 12.94 -2.67
CA LEU A 118 5.04 12.77 -3.85
C LEU A 118 6.23 13.71 -3.82
N PHE A 119 6.03 14.99 -3.45
CA PHE A 119 7.11 15.97 -3.35
C PHE A 119 8.15 15.58 -2.30
N ASN A 120 7.72 15.03 -1.17
CA ASN A 120 8.59 14.63 -0.07
C ASN A 120 9.06 13.17 -0.13
N LEU A 121 8.79 12.44 -1.22
CA LEU A 121 9.04 11.00 -1.30
C LEU A 121 10.53 10.62 -1.08
N ASP A 122 11.47 11.44 -1.57
CA ASP A 122 12.90 11.24 -1.34
C ASP A 122 13.27 11.34 0.14
N SER A 123 12.70 12.31 0.85
CA SER A 123 12.89 12.50 2.29
C SER A 123 12.28 11.35 3.09
N ILE A 124 11.05 10.94 2.75
CA ILE A 124 10.34 9.82 3.39
C ILE A 124 11.14 8.52 3.25
N THR A 125 11.58 8.19 2.04
CA THR A 125 12.32 6.93 1.79
C THR A 125 13.73 6.94 2.39
N SER A 126 14.39 8.10 2.44
CA SER A 126 15.68 8.28 3.13
C SER A 126 15.54 8.09 4.64
N PHE A 127 14.50 8.68 5.23
CA PHE A 127 14.18 8.52 6.64
C PHE A 127 13.87 7.05 7.00
N ALA A 128 13.02 6.39 6.20
CA ALA A 128 12.72 4.96 6.34
C ALA A 128 13.98 4.09 6.31
N SER A 129 14.89 4.37 5.37
CA SER A 129 16.17 3.65 5.23
C SER A 129 17.08 3.85 6.45
N LYS A 130 17.09 5.07 7.01
CA LYS A 130 17.87 5.37 8.23
C LYS A 130 17.33 4.60 9.43
N LEU A 131 16.00 4.61 9.64
CA LEU A 131 15.36 3.87 10.72
C LEU A 131 15.68 2.36 10.68
N GLN A 132 15.64 1.76 9.48
CA GLN A 132 15.94 0.33 9.32
C GLN A 132 17.41 0.01 9.63
N LYS A 133 18.35 0.89 9.29
CA LYS A 133 19.76 0.75 9.66
C LYS A 133 19.99 0.88 11.17
N GLU A 134 19.31 1.83 11.82
CA GLU A 134 19.40 2.02 13.27
C GLU A 134 18.80 0.84 14.05
N ALA A 135 17.69 0.29 13.59
CA ALA A 135 17.10 -0.92 14.17
C ALA A 135 18.04 -2.13 14.04
N ALA A 136 18.70 -2.30 12.88
CA ALA A 136 19.66 -3.37 12.66
C ALA A 136 20.94 -3.21 13.52
N SER A 137 21.50 -1.99 13.61
CA SER A 137 22.72 -1.74 14.39
C SER A 137 22.50 -1.79 15.90
N GLY A 138 21.31 -1.40 16.39
CA GLY A 138 20.92 -1.54 17.79
C GLY A 138 20.75 -2.99 18.24
N ALA A 139 20.27 -3.87 17.34
CA ALA A 139 20.19 -5.30 17.58
C ALA A 139 21.60 -5.94 17.70
N ASP A 140 22.55 -5.54 16.84
CA ASP A 140 23.94 -6.01 16.92
C ASP A 140 24.61 -5.58 18.24
N GLN A 141 24.42 -4.33 18.69
CA GLN A 141 25.02 -3.85 19.94
C GLN A 141 24.54 -4.60 21.19
N PHE A 142 23.31 -5.10 21.20
CA PHE A 142 22.81 -5.92 22.30
C PHE A 142 23.49 -7.29 22.33
N VAL A 143 23.68 -7.95 21.19
CA VAL A 143 24.31 -9.27 21.10
C VAL A 143 25.79 -9.24 21.51
N TRP A 144 26.51 -8.15 21.22
CA TRP A 144 27.91 -7.98 21.66
C TRP A 144 28.09 -7.74 23.17
N ASN A 145 27.05 -7.29 23.88
CA ASN A 145 27.14 -6.99 25.32
C ASN A 145 26.67 -8.14 26.24
N VAL A 146 26.10 -9.23 25.70
CA VAL A 146 25.65 -10.40 26.51
C VAL A 146 26.57 -11.61 26.38
N GLY A 147 27.58 -11.57 25.51
CA GLY A 147 28.67 -12.56 25.48
C GLY A 147 29.87 -12.02 26.25
N TRP A 148 30.41 -12.82 27.18
CA TRP A 148 31.54 -12.51 28.08
C TRP A 148 31.16 -11.85 29.42
N ARG A 149 30.46 -12.60 30.27
CA ARG A 149 30.68 -12.55 31.72
C ARG A 149 30.45 -13.90 32.36
#